data_AF-X0X383-F1
#
_entry.id   AF-X0X383-F1
#
_cell.length_a   1.000
_cell.length_b   1.000
_cell.length_c   1.000
_cell.angle_alpha   90.00
_cell.angle_beta   90.00
_cell.angle_gamma   90.00
#
_symmetry.space_group_name_H-M   'P 1'
#
loop_
_entity.id
_entity.type
_entity.pdbx_description
1 polymer ?
#
loop_
_entity_poly.entity_id
_entity_poly.type
_entity_poly.pdbx_seq_one_letter_code
_entity_poly.pdbx_strand_id
1 'polypeptide(L)'
;MSYIVEQKIKGRIYLYKVDSYWDKDKKQARQKRTYIGPKDPKKRPAIKQIISNIVHKNYGNVFLLNWIINKIGLGDIVKKNFPGHYAELIALTFYEIIESSPLYLFPYWLEEHYLPNTKKMDSSAISKFCDEIGRNQQQKLKFQEQWIAHLQPVDALFYDITSISSYSTNIEFIEWGYNRDQENLAQLNMGIVFCNNKFLPIFYTLYPGSIV
;
A
#
# COMPACT_ATOMS: atom_id res chain seq x y z
N MET A 1 -42.81 -28.22 5.69
CA MET A 1 -43.38 -27.64 4.46
C MET A 1 -42.98 -26.19 4.39
N SER A 2 -42.49 -25.74 3.24
CA SER A 2 -42.15 -24.35 3.01
C SER A 2 -43.08 -23.74 1.96
N TYR A 3 -43.42 -22.48 2.13
CA TYR A 3 -44.33 -21.75 1.24
C TYR A 3 -43.83 -20.31 1.07
N ILE A 4 -44.26 -19.67 -0.01
CA ILE A 4 -43.89 -18.30 -0.33
C ILE A 4 -45.01 -17.38 0.14
N VAL A 5 -44.65 -16.29 0.83
CA VAL A 5 -45.58 -15.26 1.26
C VAL A 5 -45.24 -13.92 0.64
N GLU A 6 -46.28 -13.17 0.31
CA GLU A 6 -46.18 -11.79 -0.15
C GLU A 6 -46.29 -10.85 1.05
N GLN A 7 -45.35 -9.91 1.16
CA GLN A 7 -45.36 -8.88 2.18
C GLN A 7 -45.28 -7.49 1.55
N LYS A 8 -46.27 -6.65 1.85
CA LYS A 8 -46.32 -5.26 1.40
C LYS A 8 -45.55 -4.37 2.37
N ILE A 9 -44.47 -3.74 1.90
CA ILE A 9 -43.64 -2.80 2.68
C ILE A 9 -43.54 -1.50 1.89
N LYS A 10 -43.96 -0.38 2.49
CA LYS A 10 -43.91 0.97 1.88
C LYS A 10 -44.44 1.00 0.42
N GLY A 11 -45.56 0.32 0.18
CA GLY A 11 -46.23 0.27 -1.13
C GLY A 11 -45.64 -0.71 -2.16
N ARG A 12 -44.57 -1.43 -1.83
CA ARG A 12 -43.95 -2.46 -2.70
C ARG A 12 -44.20 -3.86 -2.14
N ILE A 13 -44.39 -4.84 -3.02
CA ILE A 13 -44.63 -6.23 -2.65
C ILE A 13 -43.31 -7.00 -2.75
N TYR A 14 -42.97 -7.72 -1.67
CA TYR A 14 -41.78 -8.53 -1.55
C TYR A 14 -42.15 -9.99 -1.28
N LEU A 15 -41.35 -10.92 -1.81
CA LEU A 15 -41.51 -12.35 -1.64
C LEU A 15 -40.57 -12.86 -0.55
N TYR A 16 -41.11 -13.65 0.37
CA TYR A 16 -40.36 -14.32 1.41
C TYR A 16 -40.65 -15.83 1.38
N LYS A 17 -39.60 -16.64 1.47
CA LYS A 17 -39.73 -18.08 1.73
C LYS A 17 -39.88 -18.30 3.23
N VAL A 18 -40.94 -19.00 3.64
CA VAL A 18 -41.19 -19.33 5.05
C VAL A 18 -40.92 -20.80 5.27
N ASP A 19 -39.95 -21.09 6.13
CA ASP A 19 -39.58 -22.44 6.53
C ASP A 19 -39.96 -22.64 8.02
N SER A 20 -40.79 -23.65 8.31
CA SER A 20 -41.12 -24.02 9.69
C SER A 20 -40.04 -24.91 10.30
N TYR A 21 -39.62 -24.64 11.53
CA TYR A 21 -38.66 -25.43 12.29
C TYR A 21 -39.10 -25.58 13.76
N TRP A 22 -38.63 -26.63 14.42
CA TRP A 22 -38.87 -26.84 15.85
C TRP A 22 -37.77 -26.15 16.67
N ASP A 23 -38.14 -25.22 17.53
CA ASP A 23 -37.22 -24.54 18.45
C ASP A 23 -37.09 -25.39 19.73
N LYS A 24 -35.93 -26.02 19.92
CA LYS A 24 -35.69 -26.96 21.02
C LYS A 24 -35.64 -26.26 22.39
N ASP A 25 -35.13 -25.04 22.45
CA ASP A 25 -34.99 -24.29 23.71
C ASP A 25 -36.35 -23.78 24.18
N LYS A 26 -37.17 -23.32 23.24
CA LYS A 26 -38.50 -22.77 23.52
C LYS A 26 -39.64 -23.80 23.43
N LYS A 27 -39.31 -25.05 23.11
CA LYS A 27 -40.22 -26.21 22.98
C LYS A 27 -41.50 -25.90 22.19
N GLN A 28 -41.38 -25.17 21.09
CA GLN A 28 -42.52 -24.80 20.24
C GLN A 28 -42.13 -24.71 18.76
N ALA A 29 -43.10 -24.90 17.87
CA ALA A 29 -42.91 -24.72 16.43
C ALA A 29 -42.75 -23.22 16.09
N ARG A 30 -41.74 -22.89 15.28
CA ARG A 30 -41.45 -21.53 14.82
C ARG A 30 -41.23 -21.48 13.32
N GLN A 31 -41.24 -20.27 12.77
CA GLN A 31 -41.06 -20.02 11.34
C GLN A 31 -39.87 -19.09 11.11
N LYS A 32 -39.05 -19.41 10.11
CA LYS A 32 -37.97 -18.56 9.61
C LYS A 32 -38.38 -18.00 8.25
N ARG A 33 -38.25 -16.68 8.07
CA ARG A 33 -38.51 -16.00 6.80
C ARG A 33 -37.20 -15.63 6.12
N THR A 34 -37.01 -16.07 4.88
CA THR A 34 -35.85 -15.75 4.05
C THR A 34 -36.31 -14.86 2.90
N TYR A 35 -35.70 -13.70 2.74
CA TYR A 35 -36.03 -12.75 1.67
C TYR A 35 -35.62 -13.30 0.29
N ILE A 36 -36.55 -13.31 -0.66
CA ILE A 36 -36.31 -13.76 -2.04
C ILE A 36 -36.07 -12.56 -2.96
N GLY A 37 -36.86 -11.49 -2.83
CA GLY A 37 -36.80 -10.34 -3.73
C GLY A 37 -38.12 -9.58 -3.84
N PRO A 38 -38.18 -8.48 -4.62
CA PRO A 38 -39.44 -7.83 -4.98
C PRO A 38 -40.26 -8.70 -5.95
N LYS A 39 -41.59 -8.73 -5.80
CA LYS A 39 -42.51 -9.49 -6.68
C LYS A 39 -42.45 -8.98 -8.13
N ASP A 40 -42.44 -7.66 -8.29
CA ASP A 40 -42.32 -6.98 -9.57
C ASP A 40 -40.97 -6.24 -9.63
N PRO A 41 -39.87 -6.92 -10.01
CA PRO A 41 -38.60 -6.25 -10.19
C PRO A 41 -38.72 -5.31 -11.40
N LYS A 42 -38.95 -4.01 -11.17
CA LYS A 42 -38.69 -2.99 -12.19
C LYS A 42 -37.21 -3.09 -12.54
N LYS A 43 -36.90 -3.73 -13.68
CA LYS A 43 -35.54 -3.70 -14.26
C LYS A 43 -35.17 -2.24 -14.40
N ARG A 44 -34.23 -1.75 -13.59
CA ARG A 44 -33.62 -0.46 -13.85
C ARG A 44 -33.06 -0.56 -15.26
N PRO A 45 -33.36 0.40 -16.17
CA PRO A 45 -32.67 0.43 -17.45
C PRO A 45 -31.17 0.43 -17.12
N ALA A 46 -30.42 -0.46 -17.77
CA ALA A 46 -28.98 -0.48 -17.62
C ALA A 46 -28.49 0.95 -17.94
N ILE A 47 -27.86 1.58 -16.96
CA ILE A 47 -27.21 2.87 -17.21
C ILE A 47 -26.19 2.56 -18.29
N LYS A 48 -26.40 3.07 -19.51
CA LYS A 48 -25.38 3.04 -20.56
C LYS A 48 -24.23 3.89 -20.04
N GLN A 49 -23.26 3.24 -19.40
CA GLN A 49 -21.97 3.87 -19.14
C GLN A 49 -21.43 4.28 -20.50
N ILE A 50 -21.25 5.58 -20.70
CA ILE A 50 -20.48 6.10 -21.83
C ILE A 50 -19.05 5.67 -21.53
N ILE A 51 -18.63 4.54 -22.11
CA ILE A 51 -17.25 4.10 -22.06
C ILE A 51 -16.52 4.98 -23.06
N SER A 52 -15.92 6.08 -22.59
CA SER A 52 -14.95 6.81 -23.39
C SER A 52 -13.69 5.97 -23.49
N ASN A 53 -13.28 5.59 -24.69
CA ASN A 53 -12.01 4.90 -24.93
C ASN A 53 -10.78 5.81 -24.67
N ILE A 54 -11.02 7.10 -24.47
CA ILE A 54 -9.99 8.09 -24.14
C ILE A 54 -9.84 8.11 -22.62
N VAL A 55 -8.62 7.85 -22.16
CA VAL A 55 -8.25 7.94 -20.75
C VAL A 55 -7.28 9.10 -20.59
N HIS A 56 -7.57 10.01 -19.65
CA HIS A 56 -6.64 11.06 -19.24
C HIS A 56 -5.78 10.55 -18.08
N LYS A 57 -4.47 10.73 -18.16
CA LYS A 57 -3.53 10.34 -17.11
C LYS A 57 -2.55 11.46 -16.79
N ASN A 58 -2.25 11.61 -15.51
CA ASN A 58 -1.26 12.54 -14.99
C ASN A 58 0.15 12.01 -15.30
N TYR A 59 1.02 12.88 -15.82
CA TYR A 59 2.39 12.49 -16.17
C TYR A 59 3.47 13.45 -15.65
N GLY A 60 3.16 14.72 -15.35
CA GLY A 60 4.17 15.71 -14.98
C GLY A 60 5.06 15.29 -13.79
N ASN A 61 4.44 14.85 -12.68
CA ASN A 61 5.18 14.42 -11.49
C ASN A 61 5.99 13.15 -11.75
N VAL A 62 5.39 12.17 -12.43
CA VAL A 62 6.05 10.91 -12.80
C VAL A 62 7.23 11.17 -13.74
N PHE A 63 7.08 12.08 -14.69
CA PHE A 63 8.14 12.49 -15.61
C PHE A 63 9.33 13.08 -14.86
N LEU A 64 9.07 14.02 -13.94
CA LEU A 64 10.12 14.65 -13.14
C LEU A 64 10.88 13.60 -12.31
N LEU A 65 10.17 12.74 -11.59
CA LEU A 65 10.80 11.71 -10.77
C LEU A 65 11.57 10.68 -11.62
N ASN A 66 11.04 10.31 -12.78
CA ASN A 66 11.79 9.49 -13.75
C ASN A 66 13.04 10.19 -14.25
N TRP A 67 12.99 11.50 -14.51
CA TRP A 67 14.17 12.24 -14.91
C TRP A 67 15.22 12.27 -13.78
N ILE A 68 14.79 12.51 -12.53
CA ILE A 68 15.69 12.51 -11.36
C ILE A 68 16.34 11.14 -11.17
N ILE A 69 15.55 10.06 -11.11
CA ILE A 69 16.06 8.70 -10.83
C ILE A 69 17.07 8.24 -11.88
N ASN A 70 16.87 8.64 -13.15
CA ASN A 70 17.79 8.35 -14.23
C ASN A 70 19.04 9.25 -14.16
N LYS A 71 18.87 10.54 -13.85
CA LYS A 71 19.98 11.49 -13.72
C LYS A 71 20.96 11.09 -12.61
N ILE A 72 20.46 10.56 -11.50
CA ILE A 72 21.31 10.09 -10.39
C ILE A 72 21.79 8.64 -10.57
N GLY A 73 21.44 7.96 -11.68
CA GLY A 73 21.84 6.59 -11.97
C GLY A 73 21.18 5.50 -11.12
N LEU A 74 20.24 5.87 -10.25
CA LEU A 74 19.58 4.94 -9.33
C LEU A 74 18.66 3.96 -10.08
N GLY A 75 18.03 4.40 -11.18
CA GLY A 75 17.08 3.58 -11.95
C GLY A 75 17.72 2.30 -12.49
N ASP A 76 18.91 2.40 -13.06
CA ASP A 76 19.65 1.25 -13.61
C ASP A 76 20.09 0.28 -12.52
N ILE A 77 20.50 0.80 -11.36
CA ILE A 77 20.92 -0.01 -10.21
C ILE A 77 19.73 -0.78 -9.64
N VAL A 78 18.57 -0.12 -9.49
CA VAL A 78 17.33 -0.77 -9.07
C VAL A 78 16.94 -1.85 -10.07
N LYS A 79 16.95 -1.55 -11.37
CA LYS A 79 16.60 -2.51 -12.43
C LYS A 79 17.53 -3.72 -12.46
N LYS A 80 18.83 -3.52 -12.23
CA LYS A 80 19.84 -4.60 -12.16
C LYS A 80 19.66 -5.49 -10.93
N ASN A 81 19.31 -4.92 -9.79
CA ASN A 81 19.13 -5.68 -8.55
C ASN A 81 17.76 -6.35 -8.46
N PHE A 82 16.70 -5.71 -8.96
CA PHE A 82 15.31 -6.17 -8.83
C PHE A 82 14.63 -6.35 -10.21
N PRO A 83 15.18 -7.15 -11.14
CA PRO A 83 14.71 -7.18 -12.53
C PRO A 83 13.25 -7.61 -12.71
N GLY A 84 12.69 -8.40 -11.78
CA GLY A 84 11.29 -8.82 -11.81
C GLY A 84 10.30 -7.84 -11.16
N HIS A 85 10.81 -6.87 -10.40
CA HIS A 85 10.01 -6.03 -9.48
C HIS A 85 10.33 -4.52 -9.58
N TYR A 86 11.27 -4.13 -10.45
CA TYR A 86 11.78 -2.76 -10.48
C TYR A 86 10.70 -1.74 -10.86
N ALA A 87 9.76 -2.10 -11.74
CA ALA A 87 8.71 -1.19 -12.18
C ALA A 87 7.74 -0.87 -11.03
N GLU A 88 7.40 -1.88 -10.24
CA GLU A 88 6.58 -1.77 -9.04
C GLU A 88 7.32 -1.01 -7.93
N LEU A 89 8.60 -1.32 -7.71
CA LEU A 89 9.43 -0.68 -6.68
C LEU A 89 9.58 0.83 -6.94
N ILE A 90 9.90 1.21 -8.18
CA ILE A 90 10.02 2.61 -8.59
C ILE A 90 8.66 3.31 -8.49
N ALA A 91 7.58 2.67 -8.96
CA ALA A 91 6.25 3.28 -8.90
C ALA A 91 5.76 3.49 -7.45
N LEU A 92 6.00 2.53 -6.55
CA LEU A 92 5.68 2.69 -5.13
C LEU A 92 6.52 3.81 -4.50
N THR A 93 7.79 3.93 -4.87
CA THR A 93 8.65 5.02 -4.39
C THR A 93 8.12 6.38 -4.88
N PHE A 94 7.69 6.48 -6.14
CA PHE A 94 7.10 7.71 -6.66
C PHE A 94 5.79 8.06 -5.96
N TYR A 95 4.96 7.06 -5.71
CA TYR A 95 3.73 7.21 -4.96
C TYR A 95 3.99 7.76 -3.54
N GLU A 96 4.94 7.19 -2.80
CA GLU A 96 5.30 7.65 -1.45
C GLU A 96 5.82 9.11 -1.45
N ILE A 97 6.62 9.49 -2.45
CA ILE A 97 7.13 10.85 -2.61
C ILE A 97 6.01 11.84 -2.94
N ILE A 98 5.05 11.46 -3.79
CA ILE A 98 4.01 12.37 -4.31
C ILE A 98 2.85 12.50 -3.32
N GLU A 99 2.35 11.37 -2.81
CA GLU A 99 1.12 11.32 -2.01
C GLU A 99 1.37 11.28 -0.51
N SER A 100 2.53 10.76 -0.08
CA SER A 100 2.88 10.54 1.34
C SER A 100 1.72 9.90 2.13
N SER A 101 1.05 8.94 1.51
CA SER A 101 -0.21 8.35 1.95
C SER A 101 -0.09 6.83 2.04
N PRO A 102 -0.95 6.15 2.83
CA PRO A 102 -0.83 4.70 3.04
C PRO A 102 -0.77 3.88 1.74
N LEU A 103 0.16 2.93 1.65
CA LEU A 103 0.41 2.14 0.45
C LEU A 103 -0.83 1.44 -0.14
N TYR A 104 -1.84 1.08 0.66
CA TYR A 104 -3.05 0.44 0.14
C TYR A 104 -3.84 1.30 -0.86
N LEU A 105 -3.54 2.62 -0.93
CA LEU A 105 -4.14 3.55 -1.89
C LEU A 105 -3.36 3.65 -3.21
N PHE A 106 -2.16 3.09 -3.30
CA PHE A 106 -1.36 2.99 -4.53
C PHE A 106 -2.15 2.55 -5.77
N PRO A 107 -3.09 1.58 -5.70
CA PRO A 107 -3.81 1.10 -6.88
C PRO A 107 -4.69 2.15 -7.53
N TYR A 108 -5.24 3.07 -6.73
CA TYR A 108 -6.09 4.16 -7.22
C TYR A 108 -5.21 5.25 -7.84
N TRP A 109 -4.10 5.58 -7.18
CA TRP A 109 -3.11 6.50 -7.72
C TRP A 109 -2.56 6.04 -9.08
N LEU A 110 -2.24 4.76 -9.22
CA LEU A 110 -1.73 4.18 -10.47
C LEU A 110 -2.75 4.29 -11.64
N GLU A 111 -4.05 4.24 -11.35
CA GLU A 111 -5.08 4.40 -12.39
C GLU A 111 -5.05 5.80 -13.00
N GLU A 112 -4.81 6.82 -12.17
CA GLU A 112 -4.77 8.22 -12.56
C GLU A 112 -3.44 8.63 -13.21
N HIS A 113 -2.36 7.86 -13.03
CA HIS A 113 -1.01 8.21 -13.48
C HIS A 113 -0.53 7.38 -14.68
N TYR A 114 0.33 7.96 -15.51
CA TYR A 114 0.90 7.31 -16.69
C TYR A 114 2.18 6.52 -16.35
N LEU A 115 1.98 5.24 -15.99
CA LEU A 115 3.03 4.25 -15.73
C LEU A 115 2.66 2.92 -16.43
N PRO A 116 2.85 2.79 -17.76
CA PRO A 116 2.30 1.69 -18.55
C PRO A 116 2.92 0.32 -18.24
N ASN A 117 4.14 0.28 -17.70
CA ASN A 117 4.87 -0.96 -17.42
C ASN A 117 4.73 -1.43 -15.97
N THR A 118 3.91 -0.75 -15.16
CA THR A 118 3.75 -1.04 -13.73
C THR A 118 2.48 -1.86 -13.51
N LYS A 119 2.61 -2.98 -12.81
CA LYS A 119 1.46 -3.79 -12.43
C LYS A 119 0.71 -3.17 -11.26
N LYS A 120 -0.63 -3.16 -11.34
CA LYS A 120 -1.50 -2.81 -10.20
C LYS A 120 -1.39 -3.88 -9.11
N MET A 121 -1.17 -3.46 -7.87
CA MET A 121 -1.03 -4.35 -6.70
C MET A 121 -2.02 -3.96 -5.62
N ASP A 122 -2.97 -4.82 -5.26
CA ASP A 122 -3.85 -4.57 -4.10
C ASP A 122 -3.09 -4.58 -2.75
N SER A 123 -3.78 -4.24 -1.67
CA SER A 123 -3.18 -4.22 -0.33
C SER A 123 -2.48 -5.53 0.06
N SER A 124 -3.03 -6.68 -0.33
CA SER A 124 -2.46 -7.98 0.01
C SER A 124 -1.19 -8.27 -0.80
N ALA A 125 -1.18 -7.88 -2.08
CA ALA A 125 -0.04 -7.98 -2.97
C ALA A 125 1.08 -7.03 -2.52
N ILE A 126 0.74 -5.80 -2.12
CA ILE A 126 1.68 -4.83 -1.55
C ILE A 126 2.32 -5.37 -0.28
N SER A 127 1.54 -5.93 0.66
CA SER A 127 2.11 -6.50 1.89
C SER A 127 3.08 -7.65 1.59
N LYS A 128 2.75 -8.54 0.65
CA LYS A 128 3.66 -9.61 0.21
C LYS A 128 4.92 -9.06 -0.46
N PHE A 129 4.77 -8.04 -1.29
CA PHE A 129 5.86 -7.37 -1.97
C PHE A 129 6.85 -6.74 -0.98
N CYS A 130 6.34 -6.01 0.01
CA CYS A 130 7.16 -5.45 1.09
C CYS A 130 7.86 -6.54 1.91
N ASP A 131 7.19 -7.67 2.18
CA ASP A 131 7.78 -8.78 2.92
C ASP A 131 8.91 -9.47 2.13
N GLU A 132 8.70 -9.72 0.83
CA GLU A 132 9.67 -10.34 -0.07
C GLU A 132 10.94 -9.49 -0.19
N ILE A 133 10.80 -8.19 -0.50
CA ILE A 133 11.94 -7.28 -0.66
C ILE A 133 12.58 -6.96 0.69
N GLY A 134 11.76 -6.79 1.73
CA GLY A 134 12.22 -6.43 3.07
C GLY A 134 13.06 -7.52 3.74
N ARG A 135 12.71 -8.79 3.54
CA ARG A 135 13.44 -9.93 4.14
C ARG A 135 14.69 -10.34 3.36
N ASN A 136 14.83 -9.95 2.09
CA ASN A 136 15.98 -10.32 1.28
C ASN A 136 17.22 -9.47 1.61
N GLN A 137 17.88 -9.77 2.73
CA GLN A 137 19.05 -9.02 3.19
C GLN A 137 20.21 -9.04 2.18
N GLN A 138 20.45 -10.16 1.52
CA GLN A 138 21.51 -10.28 0.52
C GLN A 138 21.30 -9.35 -0.66
N GLN A 139 20.07 -9.26 -1.17
CA GLN A 139 19.74 -8.38 -2.28
C GLN A 139 19.81 -6.90 -1.89
N LYS A 140 19.41 -6.54 -0.67
CA LYS A 140 19.55 -5.17 -0.13
C LYS A 140 21.03 -4.76 0.01
N LEU A 141 21.88 -5.64 0.56
CA LEU A 141 23.31 -5.39 0.68
C LEU A 141 23.95 -5.21 -0.70
N LYS A 142 23.63 -6.10 -1.65
CA LYS A 142 24.11 -5.99 -3.03
C LYS A 142 23.69 -4.69 -3.71
N PHE A 143 22.47 -4.23 -3.49
CA PHE A 143 22.00 -2.93 -3.97
C PHE A 143 22.83 -1.79 -3.37
N GLN A 144 23.04 -1.80 -2.04
CA GLN A 144 23.84 -0.78 -1.35
C GLN A 144 25.29 -0.74 -1.85
N GLU A 145 25.94 -1.90 -2.01
CA GLU A 145 27.30 -1.99 -2.56
C GLU A 145 27.40 -1.38 -3.96
N GLN A 146 26.42 -1.68 -4.83
CA GLN A 146 26.39 -1.12 -6.18
C GLN A 146 26.12 0.38 -6.18
N TRP A 147 25.26 0.87 -5.28
CA TRP A 147 25.02 2.29 -5.10
C TRP A 147 26.26 3.02 -4.62
N ILE A 148 26.95 2.49 -3.60
CA ILE A 148 28.22 3.03 -3.10
C ILE A 148 29.28 3.06 -4.20
N ALA A 149 29.39 1.99 -5.00
CA ALA A 149 30.32 1.92 -6.11
C ALA A 149 30.00 2.97 -7.20
N HIS A 150 28.73 3.19 -7.52
CA HIS A 150 28.29 4.24 -8.45
C HIS A 150 28.62 5.65 -7.94
N LEU A 151 28.59 5.85 -6.61
CA LEU A 151 28.88 7.12 -5.98
C LEU A 151 30.38 7.40 -5.80
N GLN A 152 31.31 6.49 -6.16
CA GLN A 152 32.74 6.78 -6.09
C GLN A 152 33.18 7.93 -7.04
N PRO A 153 34.25 8.68 -6.69
CA PRO A 153 34.94 8.68 -5.40
C PRO A 153 34.05 9.28 -4.31
N VAL A 154 34.08 8.67 -3.13
CA VAL A 154 33.36 9.16 -1.95
C VAL A 154 34.33 9.94 -1.07
N ASP A 155 34.15 11.26 -1.05
CA ASP A 155 34.94 12.17 -0.22
C ASP A 155 34.06 12.82 0.85
N ALA A 156 34.62 13.00 2.03
CA ALA A 156 33.98 13.61 3.21
C ALA A 156 32.62 12.97 3.57
N LEU A 157 32.66 12.00 4.48
CA LEU A 157 31.48 11.32 5.01
C LEU A 157 30.91 12.09 6.19
N PHE A 158 29.66 12.51 6.06
CA PHE A 158 28.87 12.97 7.19
C PHE A 158 27.96 11.85 7.66
N TYR A 159 27.87 11.69 8.97
CA TYR A 159 26.99 10.74 9.61
C TYR A 159 26.12 11.48 10.61
N ASP A 160 24.82 11.31 10.49
CA ASP A 160 23.85 11.79 11.48
C ASP A 160 22.79 10.71 11.71
N ILE A 161 22.18 10.77 12.90
CA ILE A 161 21.12 9.87 13.33
C ILE A 161 19.85 10.69 13.55
N THR A 162 18.77 10.31 12.90
CA THR A 162 17.45 10.91 13.12
C THR A 162 16.50 9.91 13.78
N SER A 163 15.62 10.38 14.65
CA SER A 163 14.63 9.56 15.35
C SER A 163 13.29 9.66 14.62
N ILE A 164 12.64 8.52 14.43
CA ILE A 164 11.31 8.42 13.82
C ILE A 164 10.35 7.87 14.88
N SER A 165 9.57 8.76 15.47
CA SER A 165 8.53 8.41 16.45
C SER A 165 7.38 7.64 15.81
N SER A 166 6.78 6.73 16.58
CA SER A 166 5.66 5.93 16.09
C SER A 166 4.67 5.59 17.20
N TYR A 167 3.38 5.57 16.83
CA TYR A 167 2.29 5.06 17.66
C TYR A 167 2.10 3.54 17.53
N SER A 168 2.87 2.87 16.68
CA SER A 168 2.70 1.44 16.42
C SER A 168 3.07 0.60 17.65
N THR A 169 2.18 -0.29 18.04
CA THR A 169 2.40 -1.26 19.13
C THR A 169 2.86 -2.63 18.63
N ASN A 170 2.89 -2.85 17.31
CA ASN A 170 3.06 -4.16 16.70
C ASN A 170 4.41 -4.32 15.97
N ILE A 171 5.36 -3.41 16.23
CA ILE A 171 6.69 -3.44 15.63
C ILE A 171 7.69 -3.48 16.78
N GLU A 172 8.26 -4.66 17.04
CA GLU A 172 9.22 -4.88 18.15
C GLU A 172 10.47 -3.98 18.05
N PHE A 173 10.82 -3.55 16.83
CA PHE A 173 11.97 -2.68 16.57
C PHE A 173 11.77 -1.23 17.04
N ILE A 174 10.52 -0.82 17.33
CA ILE A 174 10.19 0.50 17.86
C ILE A 174 10.25 0.42 19.38
N GLU A 175 11.20 1.14 19.97
CA GLU A 175 11.50 1.06 21.40
C GLU A 175 11.57 2.46 22.02
N TRP A 176 11.43 2.52 23.35
CA TRP A 176 11.65 3.76 24.08
C TRP A 176 13.15 4.10 24.11
N GLY A 177 13.47 5.37 23.91
CA GLY A 177 14.83 5.88 24.00
C GLY A 177 14.89 7.39 24.09
N TYR A 178 16.07 7.95 23.89
CA TYR A 178 16.26 9.40 23.92
C TYR A 178 15.76 10.02 22.60
N ASN A 179 14.57 10.63 22.65
CA ASN A 179 14.01 11.36 21.52
C ASN A 179 14.52 12.80 21.51
N ARG A 180 15.22 13.20 20.44
CA ARG A 180 15.78 14.54 20.28
C ARG A 180 14.69 15.62 20.18
N ASP A 181 13.52 15.27 19.66
CA ASP A 181 12.37 16.16 19.48
C ASP A 181 11.47 16.23 20.72
N GLN A 182 11.88 15.56 21.82
CA GLN A 182 11.17 15.51 23.10
C GLN A 182 9.75 14.95 23.03
N GLU A 183 9.44 14.18 21.99
CA GLU A 183 8.16 13.51 21.88
C GLU A 183 8.09 12.32 22.84
N ASN A 184 6.97 12.18 23.54
CA ASN A 184 6.72 11.07 24.47
C ASN A 184 6.19 9.84 23.73
N LEU A 185 6.96 9.35 22.76
CA LEU A 185 6.63 8.20 21.93
C LEU A 185 7.84 7.27 21.79
N ALA A 186 7.55 5.98 21.63
CA ALA A 186 8.56 5.03 21.19
C ALA A 186 9.00 5.38 19.76
N GLN A 187 10.25 5.08 19.45
CA GLN A 187 10.91 5.51 18.22
C GLN A 187 11.74 4.38 17.60
N LEU A 188 12.13 4.57 16.34
CA LEU A 188 13.28 3.90 15.75
C LEU A 188 14.28 4.96 15.31
N ASN A 189 15.55 4.61 15.28
CA ASN A 189 16.61 5.54 14.87
C ASN A 189 17.14 5.17 13.49
N MET A 190 17.29 6.16 12.62
CA MET A 190 17.81 6.00 11.27
C MET A 190 19.15 6.74 11.16
N GLY A 191 20.23 5.98 11.03
CA GLY A 191 21.54 6.52 10.73
C GLY A 191 21.69 6.71 9.22
N ILE A 192 22.08 7.89 8.79
CA ILE A 192 22.28 8.24 7.38
C ILE A 192 23.72 8.67 7.16
N VAL A 193 24.36 8.09 6.15
CA VAL A 193 25.69 8.48 5.68
C VAL A 193 25.52 9.28 4.39
N PHE A 194 26.10 10.47 4.35
CA PHE A 194 26.00 11.43 3.26
C PHE A 194 27.38 11.82 2.71
N CYS A 195 27.49 12.02 1.40
CA CYS A 195 28.71 12.52 0.75
C CYS A 195 28.58 14.00 0.39
N ASN A 196 29.56 14.81 0.79
CA ASN A 196 29.56 16.25 0.52
C ASN A 196 29.55 16.57 -0.99
N ASN A 197 30.40 15.90 -1.76
CA ASN A 197 30.66 16.29 -3.15
C ASN A 197 29.47 16.03 -4.08
N LYS A 198 28.70 14.96 -3.83
CA LYS A 198 27.56 14.57 -4.69
C LYS A 198 26.21 15.01 -4.14
N PHE A 199 26.15 15.51 -2.91
CA PHE A 199 24.92 15.85 -2.21
C PHE A 199 23.87 14.71 -2.19
N LEU A 200 24.32 13.46 -2.10
CA LEU A 200 23.47 12.28 -2.13
C LEU A 200 23.70 11.40 -0.88
N PRO A 201 22.63 10.77 -0.34
CA PRO A 201 22.78 9.75 0.68
C PRO A 201 23.45 8.51 0.09
N ILE A 202 24.43 7.99 0.81
CA ILE A 202 25.25 6.85 0.39
C ILE A 202 24.71 5.56 0.99
N PHE A 203 24.38 5.61 2.28
CA PHE A 203 24.02 4.44 3.05
C PHE A 203 23.08 4.87 4.17
N TYR A 204 22.20 3.96 4.56
CA TYR A 204 21.39 4.11 5.75
C TYR A 204 21.34 2.81 6.52
N THR A 205 21.15 2.92 7.82
CA THR A 205 20.92 1.80 8.71
C THR A 205 19.86 2.17 9.74
N LEU A 206 19.13 1.16 10.19
CA LEU A 206 18.09 1.32 11.19
C LEU A 206 18.58 0.72 12.50
N TYR A 207 18.25 1.38 13.60
CA TYR A 207 18.54 0.96 14.96
C TYR A 207 17.25 0.97 15.78
N PRO A 208 17.10 0.05 16.76
CA PRO A 208 16.04 0.16 17.75
C PRO A 208 16.11 1.51 18.47
N GLY A 209 14.95 2.00 18.91
CA GLY A 209 14.84 3.33 19.53
C GLY A 209 15.70 3.52 20.78
N SER A 210 16.06 2.42 21.45
CA SER A 210 16.93 2.40 22.63
C SER A 210 18.41 2.67 22.34
N ILE A 211 18.86 2.57 21.08
CA ILE A 211 20.26 2.80 20.69
C ILE A 211 20.47 4.28 20.35
N VAL A 212 21.39 4.93 21.06
CA VAL A 212 21.75 6.35 20.89
C VAL A 212 23.12 6.49 20.24
#